data_AF-A0A6M5YGT9-F1
#
_entry.id   AF-A0A6M5YGT9-F1
#
_cell.length_a   1.000
_cell.length_b   1.000
_cell.length_c   1.000
_cell.angle_alpha   90.00
_cell.angle_beta   90.00
_cell.angle_gamma   90.00
#
_symmetry.space_group_name_H-M   'P 1'
#
loop_
_entity.id
_entity.type
_entity.pdbx_description
1 polymer ?
#
loop_
_entity_poly.entity_id
_entity_poly.type
_entity_poly.pdbx_seq_one_letter_code
_entity_poly.pdbx_strand_id
1 'polypeptide(L)'
;MSWSNLAPRRGLSFSGWALSLFLLLLPSALLFALAYRSDSGPVAVGACVQSLFALVFLRAHPVWRPPVSASLIALYLIGLAWLWLPTRGSSDWAVHIGQSVLLLVSVGLAAFHDLTRTGAEPLRRANKWCSRLASRIHWPLQLADCRTLPEVAALREAVRDEVRPVLALLADPRPEVQCAALGALEYRPHWQPGEAELVLKTGRDSLEPAVRAAAAYAMAGVTSADLIAGLASLLRDPVAEVRAAAAEALLWDADARWPFARAGVRDALSDVRLANDGPLFAAGRVPAAAVADLITWAEEHAPLAQRAISTLIEQFHRDLTDGGRPELGSQLAAMTLDPDCPPGLRVELAALLRDHNLLTPDLLDRLTNLDQPGPIRLFAAEQMLRINPHDTDGVDVLRGLARQPNREMAMAVAGVLQNLLGLDLGLPPGELPAPTSKTAADVARACSSGRTAGRAN
;
A
#
# COMPACT_ATOMS: atom_id res chain seq x y z
N MET A 1 18.73 -24.83 -1.11
CA MET A 1 17.55 -24.75 -1.99
C MET A 1 16.45 -25.64 -1.41
N SER A 2 15.46 -25.06 -0.74
CA SER A 2 14.37 -25.83 -0.12
C SER A 2 13.32 -26.21 -1.18
N TRP A 3 13.07 -27.52 -1.30
CA TRP A 3 12.08 -28.07 -2.23
C TRP A 3 10.63 -27.93 -1.74
N SER A 4 10.40 -27.26 -0.60
CA SER A 4 9.11 -27.21 0.09
C SER A 4 8.21 -26.02 -0.26
N ASN A 5 8.69 -25.02 -1.01
CA ASN A 5 7.85 -23.91 -1.51
C ASN A 5 7.29 -24.23 -2.89
N LEU A 6 6.61 -25.37 -3.04
CA LEU A 6 5.81 -25.63 -4.23
C LEU A 6 4.62 -24.68 -4.23
N ALA A 7 4.61 -23.73 -5.17
CA ALA A 7 3.51 -22.80 -5.36
C ALA A 7 2.15 -23.56 -5.36
N PRO A 8 1.11 -23.04 -4.70
CA PRO A 8 -0.15 -23.75 -4.53
C PRO A 8 -0.74 -24.20 -5.87
N ARG A 9 -1.21 -25.47 -5.92
CA ARG A 9 -1.77 -26.21 -7.08
C ARG A 9 -3.06 -25.62 -7.68
N ARG A 10 -3.29 -24.32 -7.64
CA ARG A 10 -4.55 -23.71 -8.13
C ARG A 10 -4.44 -23.40 -9.62
N GLY A 11 -5.31 -24.02 -10.43
CA GLY A 11 -5.80 -23.43 -11.68
C GLY A 11 -5.37 -24.04 -13.02
N LEU A 12 -5.04 -25.33 -13.12
CA LEU A 12 -5.12 -25.97 -14.45
C LEU A 12 -6.56 -26.39 -14.68
N SER A 13 -7.17 -25.92 -15.77
CA SER A 13 -8.44 -26.47 -16.23
C SER A 13 -8.26 -27.98 -16.49
N PHE A 14 -9.33 -28.75 -16.30
CA PHE A 14 -9.35 -30.19 -16.62
C PHE A 14 -8.81 -30.47 -18.05
N SER A 15 -9.09 -29.55 -18.99
CA SER A 15 -8.57 -29.63 -20.36
C SER A 15 -7.04 -29.56 -20.45
N GLY A 16 -6.39 -28.70 -19.65
CA GLY A 16 -4.93 -28.62 -19.62
C GLY A 16 -4.30 -29.88 -19.06
N TRP A 17 -4.93 -30.46 -18.04
CA TRP A 17 -4.49 -31.74 -17.46
C TRP A 17 -4.61 -32.89 -18.47
N ALA A 18 -5.76 -33.02 -19.11
CA ALA A 18 -6.01 -34.04 -20.13
C ALA A 18 -5.04 -33.93 -21.32
N LEU A 19 -4.79 -32.71 -21.80
CA LEU A 19 -3.85 -32.46 -22.90
C LEU A 19 -2.41 -32.85 -22.52
N SER A 20 -1.94 -32.48 -21.32
CA SER A 20 -0.60 -32.85 -20.86
C SER A 20 -0.45 -34.37 -20.73
N LEU A 21 -1.46 -35.07 -20.20
CA LEU A 21 -1.44 -36.52 -20.07
C LEU A 21 -1.46 -37.21 -21.45
N PHE A 22 -2.28 -36.70 -22.37
CA PHE A 22 -2.31 -37.16 -23.75
C PHE A 22 -0.95 -37.00 -24.42
N LEU A 23 -0.35 -35.80 -24.36
CA LEU A 23 0.97 -35.53 -24.95
C LEU A 23 2.07 -36.39 -24.33
N LEU A 24 1.99 -36.71 -23.04
CA LEU A 24 2.97 -37.56 -22.36
C LEU A 24 2.87 -39.03 -22.79
N LEU A 25 1.65 -39.56 -22.95
CA LEU A 25 1.39 -40.97 -23.25
C LEU A 25 1.34 -41.28 -24.75
N LEU A 26 1.19 -40.26 -25.61
CA LEU A 26 1.07 -40.45 -27.06
C LEU A 26 2.25 -41.24 -27.67
N PRO A 27 3.54 -40.98 -27.35
CA PRO A 27 4.63 -41.74 -27.94
C PRO A 27 4.61 -43.23 -27.59
N SER A 28 4.30 -43.59 -26.34
CA SER A 28 4.25 -45.00 -25.92
C SER A 28 3.03 -45.71 -26.50
N ALA A 29 1.86 -45.07 -26.51
CA ALA A 29 0.65 -45.63 -27.10
C ALA A 29 0.83 -45.92 -28.59
N LEU A 30 1.47 -45.00 -29.33
CA LEU A 30 1.77 -45.16 -30.75
C LEU A 30 2.75 -46.32 -30.99
N LEU A 31 3.83 -46.41 -30.20
CA LEU A 31 4.79 -47.52 -30.30
C LEU A 31 4.13 -48.87 -30.00
N PHE A 32 3.27 -48.97 -28.98
CA PHE A 32 2.53 -50.21 -28.69
C PHE A 32 1.61 -50.62 -29.83
N ALA A 33 0.85 -49.66 -30.39
CA ALA A 33 -0.05 -49.94 -31.51
C ALA A 33 0.71 -50.43 -32.76
N LEU A 34 1.87 -49.82 -33.06
CA LEU A 34 2.70 -50.22 -34.18
C LEU A 34 3.45 -51.53 -33.93
N ALA A 35 3.92 -51.78 -32.69
CA ALA A 35 4.52 -53.05 -32.31
C ALA A 35 3.54 -54.21 -32.48
N TYR A 36 2.30 -54.03 -32.01
CA TYR A 36 1.23 -55.03 -32.16
C TYR A 36 0.91 -55.30 -33.63
N ARG A 37 0.85 -54.26 -34.47
CA ARG A 37 0.54 -54.38 -35.91
C ARG A 37 1.66 -55.02 -36.72
N SER A 38 2.91 -54.66 -36.43
CA SER A 38 4.08 -55.08 -37.22
C SER A 38 4.75 -56.36 -36.69
N ASP A 39 4.27 -56.89 -35.57
CA ASP A 39 4.88 -58.01 -34.83
C ASP A 39 6.38 -57.81 -34.55
N SER A 40 6.78 -56.54 -34.34
CA SER A 40 8.19 -56.16 -34.19
C SER A 40 8.60 -56.13 -32.72
N GLY A 41 9.31 -57.18 -32.29
CA GLY A 41 9.87 -57.29 -30.93
C GLY A 41 10.68 -56.05 -30.49
N PRO A 42 11.59 -55.50 -31.30
CA PRO A 42 12.34 -54.28 -30.94
C PRO A 42 11.45 -53.06 -30.67
N VAL A 43 10.37 -52.87 -31.43
CA VAL A 43 9.45 -51.75 -31.24
C VAL A 43 8.64 -51.93 -29.95
N ALA A 44 8.26 -53.18 -29.61
CA ALA A 44 7.59 -53.49 -28.33
C ALA A 44 8.48 -53.16 -27.11
N VAL A 45 9.77 -53.49 -27.18
CA VAL A 45 10.75 -53.12 -26.14
C VAL A 45 10.84 -51.59 -26.02
N GLY A 46 10.94 -50.89 -27.15
CA GLY A 46 10.89 -49.43 -27.20
C GLY A 46 9.64 -48.85 -26.52
N ALA A 47 8.46 -49.42 -26.77
CA ALA A 47 7.20 -49.00 -26.16
C ALA A 47 7.21 -49.15 -24.62
N CYS A 48 7.76 -50.26 -24.11
CA CYS A 48 7.91 -50.51 -22.67
C CYS A 48 8.86 -49.50 -22.03
N VAL A 49 10.03 -49.26 -22.64
CA VAL A 49 11.01 -48.26 -22.17
C VAL A 49 10.39 -46.87 -22.17
N GLN A 50 9.68 -46.51 -23.23
CA GLN A 50 9.00 -45.23 -23.35
C GLN A 50 7.92 -45.03 -22.27
N SER A 51 7.17 -46.08 -21.96
CA SER A 51 6.16 -46.07 -20.89
C SER A 51 6.78 -45.90 -19.51
N LEU A 52 7.94 -46.52 -19.28
CA LEU A 52 8.70 -46.31 -18.05
C LEU A 52 9.14 -44.86 -17.91
N PHE A 53 9.67 -44.24 -18.97
CA PHE A 53 10.00 -42.81 -18.96
C PHE A 53 8.76 -41.95 -18.68
N ALA A 54 7.63 -42.23 -19.32
CA ALA A 54 6.38 -41.51 -19.08
C ALA A 54 5.93 -41.62 -17.61
N LEU A 55 6.01 -42.81 -16.99
CA LEU A 55 5.71 -43.03 -15.58
C LEU A 55 6.69 -42.31 -14.64
N VAL A 56 7.99 -42.33 -14.97
CA VAL A 56 9.01 -41.59 -14.24
C VAL A 56 8.72 -40.10 -14.32
N PHE A 57 8.40 -39.55 -15.49
CA PHE A 57 8.02 -38.14 -15.64
C PHE A 57 6.75 -37.79 -14.86
N LEU A 58 5.73 -38.66 -14.88
CA LEU A 58 4.50 -38.51 -14.11
C LEU A 58 4.76 -38.43 -12.60
N ARG A 59 5.77 -39.16 -12.11
CA ARG A 59 6.13 -39.23 -10.69
C ARG A 59 7.14 -38.16 -10.26
N ALA A 60 8.19 -37.94 -11.05
CA ALA A 60 9.36 -37.16 -10.68
C ALA A 60 9.21 -35.66 -10.98
N HIS A 61 8.47 -35.31 -12.03
CA HIS A 61 8.24 -33.91 -12.37
C HIS A 61 6.78 -33.55 -12.13
N PRO A 62 6.49 -32.40 -11.51
CA PRO A 62 5.21 -31.75 -11.74
C PRO A 62 5.21 -31.22 -13.19
N VAL A 63 5.14 -32.13 -14.20
CA VAL A 63 5.08 -31.86 -15.66
C VAL A 63 3.84 -31.02 -16.04
N TRP A 64 3.08 -30.60 -15.05
CA TRP A 64 1.80 -29.93 -15.20
C TRP A 64 1.94 -28.46 -15.62
N ARG A 65 3.14 -27.83 -15.59
CA ARG A 65 3.32 -26.43 -16.03
C ARG A 65 4.74 -26.13 -16.54
N PRO A 66 4.92 -25.58 -17.76
CA PRO A 66 4.06 -25.63 -18.95
C PRO A 66 4.08 -27.02 -19.63
N PRO A 67 3.10 -27.37 -20.51
CA PRO A 67 2.97 -28.69 -21.15
C PRO A 67 4.11 -29.05 -22.12
N VAL A 68 5.14 -28.21 -22.20
CA VAL A 68 6.21 -28.31 -23.17
C VAL A 68 7.53 -28.13 -22.44
N SER A 69 8.11 -29.26 -22.04
CA SER A 69 9.47 -29.30 -21.50
C SER A 69 10.43 -29.86 -22.54
N ALA A 70 11.70 -29.46 -22.47
CA ALA A 70 12.76 -30.07 -23.28
C ALA A 70 12.79 -31.60 -23.14
N SER A 71 12.42 -32.12 -21.96
CA SER A 71 12.30 -33.54 -21.68
C SER A 71 11.18 -34.22 -22.48
N LEU A 72 10.04 -33.55 -22.68
CA LEU A 72 8.96 -34.08 -23.51
C LEU A 72 9.41 -34.12 -24.99
N ILE A 73 10.10 -33.10 -25.47
CA ILE A 73 10.68 -33.10 -26.83
C ILE A 73 11.65 -34.27 -26.99
N ALA A 74 12.56 -34.48 -26.03
CA ALA A 74 13.48 -35.61 -26.03
C ALA A 74 12.75 -36.96 -26.02
N LEU A 75 11.66 -37.08 -25.26
CA LEU A 75 10.83 -38.28 -25.22
C LEU A 75 10.30 -38.62 -26.62
N TYR A 76 9.75 -37.65 -27.35
CA TYR A 76 9.27 -37.88 -28.72
C TYR A 76 10.40 -38.27 -29.69
N LEU A 77 11.58 -37.65 -29.56
CA LEU A 77 12.74 -37.98 -30.39
C LEU A 77 13.28 -39.40 -30.11
N ILE A 78 13.28 -39.83 -28.85
CA ILE A 78 13.63 -41.20 -28.45
C ILE A 78 12.61 -42.19 -29.04
N GLY A 79 11.31 -41.89 -28.92
CA GLY A 79 10.26 -42.71 -29.52
C GLY A 79 10.40 -42.81 -31.04
N LEU A 80 10.74 -41.70 -31.71
CA LEU A 80 11.00 -41.67 -33.14
C LEU A 80 12.21 -42.53 -33.51
N ALA A 81 13.29 -42.50 -32.72
CA ALA A 81 14.47 -43.34 -32.94
C ALA A 81 14.14 -44.84 -32.79
N TRP A 82 13.35 -45.21 -31.77
CA TRP A 82 12.87 -46.58 -31.57
C TRP A 82 11.97 -47.08 -32.69
N LEU A 83 11.16 -46.20 -33.29
CA LEU A 83 10.34 -46.56 -34.44
C LEU A 83 11.18 -46.65 -35.72
N TRP A 84 12.12 -45.73 -35.93
CA TRP A 84 12.86 -45.60 -37.17
C TRP A 84 13.94 -46.67 -37.37
N LEU A 85 14.68 -47.05 -36.31
CA LEU A 85 15.78 -48.01 -36.42
C LEU A 85 15.33 -49.42 -36.91
N PRO A 86 14.30 -50.05 -36.34
CA PRO A 86 13.86 -51.39 -36.73
C PRO A 86 13.07 -51.42 -38.05
N THR A 87 12.55 -50.28 -38.50
CA THR A 87 11.64 -50.19 -39.65
C THR A 87 12.28 -49.55 -40.89
N ARG A 88 13.60 -49.42 -40.92
CA ARG A 88 14.32 -48.92 -42.12
C ARG A 88 13.98 -49.79 -43.34
N GLY A 89 13.41 -49.17 -44.37
CA GLY A 89 13.02 -49.86 -45.60
C GLY A 89 11.65 -50.55 -45.54
N SER A 90 10.88 -50.41 -44.45
CA SER A 90 9.49 -50.85 -44.41
C SER A 90 8.65 -50.07 -45.42
N SER A 91 7.73 -50.76 -46.11
CA SER A 91 6.72 -50.17 -47.00
C SER A 91 5.36 -50.00 -46.31
N ASP A 92 5.23 -50.33 -45.01
CA ASP A 92 3.96 -50.14 -44.28
C ASP A 92 3.69 -48.66 -44.04
N TRP A 93 2.60 -48.17 -44.63
CA TRP A 93 2.13 -46.80 -44.47
C TRP A 93 1.91 -46.42 -43.01
N ALA A 94 1.53 -47.36 -42.14
CA ALA A 94 1.26 -47.07 -40.73
C ALA A 94 2.53 -46.66 -39.97
N VAL A 95 3.68 -47.24 -40.31
CA VAL A 95 4.98 -46.86 -39.75
C VAL A 95 5.33 -45.43 -40.17
N HIS A 96 5.12 -45.07 -41.44
CA HIS A 96 5.39 -43.71 -41.92
C HIS A 96 4.47 -42.67 -41.26
N ILE A 97 3.19 -42.99 -41.04
CA ILE A 97 2.30 -42.12 -40.27
C ILE A 97 2.79 -42.00 -38.83
N GLY A 98 3.19 -43.09 -38.19
CA GLY A 98 3.73 -43.04 -36.83
C GLY A 98 4.97 -42.16 -36.70
N GLN A 99 5.93 -42.32 -37.62
CA GLN A 99 7.12 -41.49 -37.71
C GLN A 99 6.75 -40.01 -37.93
N SER A 100 5.79 -39.75 -38.82
CA SER A 100 5.31 -38.39 -39.12
C SER A 100 4.65 -37.73 -37.91
N VAL A 101 3.81 -38.46 -37.16
CA VAL A 101 3.16 -37.95 -35.95
C VAL A 101 4.20 -37.62 -34.88
N LEU A 102 5.14 -38.52 -34.61
CA LEU A 102 6.19 -38.28 -33.61
C LEU A 102 7.05 -37.07 -33.98
N LEU A 103 7.44 -36.96 -35.26
CA LEU A 103 8.25 -35.84 -35.74
C LEU A 103 7.48 -34.52 -35.67
N LEU A 104 6.28 -34.44 -36.26
CA LEU A 104 5.49 -33.21 -36.30
C LEU A 104 5.13 -32.72 -34.89
N VAL A 105 4.76 -33.62 -33.98
CA VAL A 105 4.48 -33.24 -32.59
C VAL A 105 5.76 -32.77 -31.89
N SER A 106 6.90 -33.43 -32.08
CA SER A 106 8.17 -32.98 -31.48
C SER A 106 8.61 -31.60 -31.97
N VAL A 107 8.46 -31.31 -33.27
CA VAL A 107 8.76 -30.00 -33.88
C VAL A 107 7.77 -28.95 -33.38
N GLY A 108 6.48 -29.27 -33.29
CA GLY A 108 5.47 -28.39 -32.74
C GLY A 108 5.73 -28.04 -31.27
N LEU A 109 6.12 -29.04 -30.46
CA LEU A 109 6.55 -28.85 -29.07
C LEU A 109 7.81 -27.99 -29.01
N ALA A 110 8.83 -28.23 -29.83
CA ALA A 110 10.03 -27.39 -29.86
C ALA A 110 9.73 -25.93 -30.23
N ALA A 111 8.93 -25.70 -31.27
CA ALA A 111 8.50 -24.36 -31.66
C ALA A 111 7.69 -23.67 -30.55
N PHE A 112 6.78 -24.39 -29.89
CA PHE A 112 6.04 -23.85 -28.76
C PHE A 112 6.95 -23.56 -27.56
N HIS A 113 7.89 -24.45 -27.26
CA HIS A 113 8.89 -24.27 -26.20
C HIS A 113 9.69 -22.99 -26.46
N ASP A 114 10.18 -22.80 -27.68
CA ASP A 114 10.95 -21.60 -28.04
C ASP A 114 10.09 -20.34 -28.00
N LEU A 115 8.82 -20.40 -28.42
CA LEU A 115 7.88 -19.27 -28.25
C LEU A 115 7.64 -18.91 -26.78
N THR A 116 7.53 -19.90 -25.89
CA THR A 116 7.39 -19.66 -24.45
C THR A 116 8.69 -19.14 -23.83
N ARG A 117 9.84 -19.68 -24.25
CA ARG A 117 11.16 -19.31 -23.75
C ARG A 117 11.57 -17.90 -24.17
N THR A 118 11.19 -17.49 -25.38
CA THR A 118 11.51 -16.15 -25.91
C THR A 118 10.66 -15.03 -25.30
N GLY A 119 9.66 -15.35 -24.46
CA GLY A 119 8.75 -14.34 -23.90
C GLY A 119 7.82 -13.71 -24.95
N ALA A 120 7.76 -14.26 -26.17
CA ALA A 120 6.95 -13.74 -27.26
C ALA A 120 5.45 -13.80 -26.94
N GLU A 121 5.01 -14.80 -26.17
CA GLU A 121 3.61 -14.94 -25.78
C GLU A 121 3.16 -13.85 -24.79
N PRO A 122 3.82 -13.62 -23.63
CA PRO A 122 3.52 -12.47 -22.77
C PRO A 122 3.48 -11.15 -23.53
N LEU A 123 4.48 -10.90 -24.40
CA LEU A 123 4.53 -9.67 -25.20
C LEU A 123 3.33 -9.55 -26.16
N ARG A 124 2.93 -10.63 -26.83
CA ARG A 124 1.72 -10.64 -27.68
C ARG A 124 0.45 -10.40 -26.88
N ARG A 125 0.33 -10.99 -25.69
CA ARG A 125 -0.81 -10.76 -24.79
C ARG A 125 -0.84 -9.30 -24.31
N ALA A 126 0.29 -8.75 -23.89
CA ALA A 126 0.42 -7.35 -23.49
C ALA A 126 0.02 -6.41 -24.63
N ASN A 127 0.56 -6.60 -25.84
CA ASN A 127 0.19 -5.82 -27.02
C ASN A 127 -1.30 -5.94 -27.37
N LYS A 128 -1.89 -7.13 -27.26
CA LYS A 128 -3.33 -7.34 -27.48
C LYS A 128 -4.15 -6.50 -26.49
N TRP A 129 -3.81 -6.52 -25.21
CA TRP A 129 -4.52 -5.74 -24.19
C TRP A 129 -4.28 -4.24 -24.33
N CYS A 130 -3.05 -3.81 -24.66
CA CYS A 130 -2.74 -2.41 -24.95
C CYS A 130 -3.58 -1.89 -26.14
N SER A 131 -3.68 -2.67 -27.22
CA SER A 131 -4.51 -2.33 -28.38
C SER A 131 -6.01 -2.28 -28.02
N ARG A 132 -6.49 -3.18 -27.14
CA ARG A 132 -7.87 -3.13 -26.64
C ARG A 132 -8.16 -1.90 -25.78
N LEU A 133 -7.23 -1.50 -24.91
CA LEU A 133 -7.36 -0.27 -24.13
C LEU A 133 -7.33 0.96 -25.06
N ALA A 134 -6.38 1.02 -25.98
CA ALA A 134 -6.29 2.13 -26.93
C ALA A 134 -7.53 2.25 -27.84
N SER A 135 -8.16 1.14 -28.23
CA SER A 135 -9.38 1.15 -29.05
C SER A 135 -10.68 1.29 -28.25
N ARG A 136 -10.61 1.34 -26.91
CA ARG A 136 -11.80 1.46 -26.07
C ARG A 136 -12.45 2.82 -26.22
N ILE A 137 -13.77 2.81 -26.41
CA ILE A 137 -14.61 4.00 -26.59
C ILE A 137 -15.35 4.36 -25.29
N HIS A 138 -15.79 3.36 -24.53
CA HIS A 138 -16.60 3.54 -23.33
C HIS A 138 -15.74 3.51 -22.07
N TRP A 139 -15.50 4.69 -21.49
CA TRP A 139 -14.70 4.85 -20.27
C TRP A 139 -15.58 5.18 -19.06
N PRO A 140 -15.15 4.81 -17.84
CA PRO A 140 -15.78 5.30 -16.61
C PRO A 140 -15.77 6.84 -16.56
N LEU A 141 -16.76 7.43 -15.89
CA LEU A 141 -16.83 8.89 -15.71
C LEU A 141 -15.71 9.42 -14.82
N GLN A 142 -15.29 8.64 -13.81
CA GLN A 142 -14.18 8.98 -12.94
C GLN A 142 -12.90 8.35 -13.49
N LEU A 143 -11.87 9.18 -13.71
CA LEU A 143 -10.58 8.70 -14.23
C LEU A 143 -9.90 7.68 -13.30
N ALA A 144 -10.10 7.81 -11.99
CA ALA A 144 -9.58 6.85 -11.01
C ALA A 144 -10.11 5.42 -11.24
N ASP A 145 -11.37 5.27 -11.69
CA ASP A 145 -11.99 3.97 -11.97
C ASP A 145 -11.37 3.28 -13.19
N CYS A 146 -10.64 3.99 -14.05
CA CYS A 146 -9.95 3.37 -15.19
C CYS A 146 -8.96 2.29 -14.74
N ARG A 147 -8.42 2.40 -13.52
CA ARG A 147 -7.46 1.46 -12.92
C ARG A 147 -8.10 0.12 -12.53
N THR A 148 -9.42 0.08 -12.32
CA THR A 148 -10.15 -1.12 -11.84
C THR A 148 -10.79 -1.91 -12.98
N LEU A 149 -10.61 -1.47 -14.23
CA LEU A 149 -11.14 -2.15 -15.41
C LEU A 149 -10.62 -3.60 -15.52
N PRO A 150 -11.45 -4.55 -15.95
CA PRO A 150 -11.02 -5.94 -16.11
C PRO A 150 -9.90 -6.10 -17.13
N GLU A 151 -9.87 -5.25 -18.16
CA GLU A 151 -8.75 -5.20 -19.12
C GLU A 151 -7.43 -4.77 -18.49
N VAL A 152 -7.47 -3.89 -17.48
CA VAL A 152 -6.28 -3.44 -16.75
C VAL A 152 -5.77 -4.54 -15.84
N ALA A 153 -6.66 -5.28 -15.17
CA ALA A 153 -6.27 -6.47 -14.41
C ALA A 153 -5.62 -7.54 -15.31
N ALA A 154 -6.18 -7.77 -16.50
CA ALA A 154 -5.62 -8.70 -17.48
C ALA A 154 -4.27 -8.22 -18.06
N LEU A 155 -4.14 -6.90 -18.28
CA LEU A 155 -2.90 -6.29 -18.74
C LEU A 155 -1.80 -6.38 -17.68
N ARG A 156 -2.11 -6.08 -16.41
CA ARG A 156 -1.20 -6.21 -15.26
C ARG A 156 -0.57 -7.60 -15.18
N GLU A 157 -1.38 -8.64 -15.40
CA GLU A 157 -0.87 -10.01 -15.44
C GLU A 157 0.03 -10.28 -16.66
N ALA A 158 -0.29 -9.69 -17.82
CA ALA A 158 0.48 -9.88 -19.04
C ALA A 158 1.84 -9.15 -19.03
N VAL A 159 2.01 -8.11 -18.22
CA VAL A 159 3.17 -7.20 -18.25
C VAL A 159 4.12 -7.39 -17.08
N ARG A 160 3.98 -8.48 -16.32
CA ARG A 160 4.88 -8.81 -15.20
C ARG A 160 6.35 -8.77 -15.64
N ASP A 161 6.66 -9.39 -16.77
CA ASP A 161 8.03 -9.54 -17.27
C ASP A 161 8.46 -8.39 -18.20
N GLU A 162 7.55 -7.86 -19.03
CA GLU A 162 7.85 -6.87 -20.08
C GLU A 162 6.80 -5.77 -20.11
N VAL A 163 7.21 -4.52 -19.81
CA VAL A 163 6.31 -3.36 -19.65
C VAL A 163 6.39 -2.36 -20.80
N ARG A 164 7.35 -2.47 -21.71
CA ARG A 164 7.51 -1.53 -22.83
C ARG A 164 6.21 -1.27 -23.61
N PRO A 165 5.34 -2.27 -23.89
CA PRO A 165 4.05 -2.01 -24.52
C PRO A 165 3.15 -1.04 -23.73
N VAL A 166 3.17 -1.14 -22.39
CA VAL A 166 2.38 -0.29 -21.51
C VAL A 166 2.98 1.10 -21.41
N LEU A 167 4.30 1.20 -21.33
CA LEU A 167 4.99 2.49 -21.31
C LEU A 167 4.72 3.31 -22.59
N ALA A 168 4.55 2.64 -23.73
CA ALA A 168 4.14 3.32 -24.97
C ALA A 168 2.75 3.97 -24.88
N LEU A 169 1.84 3.44 -24.05
CA LEU A 169 0.51 4.01 -23.83
C LEU A 169 0.55 5.32 -23.02
N LEU A 170 1.64 5.61 -22.30
CA LEU A 170 1.78 6.86 -21.56
C LEU A 170 1.88 8.08 -22.49
N ALA A 171 2.18 7.87 -23.77
CA ALA A 171 2.18 8.91 -24.80
C ALA A 171 0.80 9.10 -25.49
N ASP A 172 -0.22 8.30 -25.15
CA ASP A 172 -1.58 8.49 -25.69
C ASP A 172 -2.15 9.82 -25.17
N PRO A 173 -2.82 10.65 -26.01
CA PRO A 173 -3.36 11.94 -25.57
C PRO A 173 -4.53 11.82 -24.58
N ARG A 174 -5.15 10.64 -24.44
CA ARG A 174 -6.31 10.43 -23.57
C ARG A 174 -5.89 10.05 -22.16
N PRO A 175 -6.30 10.81 -21.12
CA PRO A 175 -5.94 10.50 -19.74
C PRO A 175 -6.51 9.17 -19.26
N GLU A 176 -7.64 8.71 -19.80
CA GLU A 176 -8.22 7.41 -19.48
C GLU A 176 -7.27 6.25 -19.82
N VAL A 177 -6.61 6.34 -20.98
CA VAL A 177 -5.64 5.35 -21.44
C VAL A 177 -4.39 5.40 -20.58
N GLN A 178 -3.92 6.61 -20.24
CA GLN A 178 -2.77 6.80 -19.36
C GLN A 178 -3.03 6.24 -17.95
N CYS A 179 -4.18 6.55 -17.33
CA CYS A 179 -4.60 6.02 -16.03
C CYS A 179 -4.72 4.49 -16.06
N ALA A 180 -5.30 3.91 -17.12
CA ALA A 180 -5.39 2.45 -17.28
C ALA A 180 -4.01 1.79 -17.44
N ALA A 181 -3.12 2.41 -18.20
CA ALA A 181 -1.74 1.95 -18.38
C ALA A 181 -0.96 1.99 -17.06
N LEU A 182 -1.01 3.11 -16.34
CA LEU A 182 -0.39 3.26 -15.02
C LEU A 182 -0.98 2.30 -13.99
N GLY A 183 -2.30 2.08 -14.03
CA GLY A 183 -2.98 1.07 -13.22
C GLY A 183 -2.43 -0.35 -13.44
N ALA A 184 -2.06 -0.68 -14.68
CA ALA A 184 -1.44 -1.97 -14.99
C ALA A 184 0.01 -2.10 -14.45
N LEU A 185 0.66 -0.99 -14.08
CA LEU A 185 2.02 -0.96 -13.53
C LEU A 185 2.07 -0.89 -11.99
N GLU A 186 0.92 -0.81 -11.33
CA GLU A 186 0.81 -0.73 -9.87
C GLU A 186 1.52 -1.86 -9.12
N TYR A 187 2.21 -1.48 -8.05
CA TYR A 187 2.89 -2.38 -7.11
C TYR A 187 3.91 -3.33 -7.76
N ARG A 188 4.45 -2.96 -8.94
CA ARG A 188 5.45 -3.78 -9.63
C ARG A 188 6.75 -3.83 -8.83
N PRO A 189 7.28 -5.03 -8.51
CA PRO A 189 8.49 -5.16 -7.70
C PRO A 189 9.81 -4.94 -8.45
N HIS A 190 9.81 -5.03 -9.78
CA HIS A 190 11.02 -4.95 -10.60
C HIS A 190 10.85 -3.92 -11.73
N TRP A 191 11.86 -3.07 -11.90
CA TRP A 191 11.90 -2.03 -12.92
C TRP A 191 13.22 -2.13 -13.69
N GLN A 192 13.18 -2.04 -15.01
CA GLN A 192 14.41 -1.88 -15.80
C GLN A 192 14.86 -0.41 -15.74
N PRO A 193 16.16 -0.13 -15.97
CA PRO A 193 16.67 1.24 -15.99
C PRO A 193 15.90 2.14 -16.97
N GLY A 194 15.42 3.30 -16.50
CA GLY A 194 14.67 4.28 -17.29
C GLY A 194 13.14 4.08 -17.28
N GLU A 195 12.64 2.89 -16.94
CA GLU A 195 11.20 2.60 -16.96
C GLU A 195 10.45 3.39 -15.88
N ALA A 196 10.96 3.36 -14.64
CA ALA A 196 10.34 4.04 -13.52
C ALA A 196 10.53 5.56 -13.59
N GLU A 197 11.65 6.02 -14.15
CA GLU A 197 11.92 7.43 -14.43
C GLU A 197 10.88 8.01 -15.40
N LEU A 198 10.48 7.24 -16.42
CA LEU A 198 9.42 7.64 -17.35
C LEU A 198 8.06 7.76 -16.67
N VAL A 199 7.73 6.82 -15.77
CA VAL A 199 6.50 6.87 -14.97
C VAL A 199 6.50 8.09 -14.05
N LEU A 200 7.61 8.33 -13.33
CA LEU A 200 7.76 9.50 -12.48
C LEU A 200 7.66 10.81 -13.26
N LYS A 201 8.28 10.87 -14.44
CA LYS A 201 8.18 12.02 -15.34
C LYS A 201 6.73 12.28 -15.74
N THR A 202 6.00 11.22 -16.13
CA THR A 202 4.57 11.30 -16.44
C THR A 202 3.77 11.84 -15.25
N GLY A 203 4.09 11.38 -14.03
CA GLY A 203 3.48 11.85 -12.80
C GLY A 203 3.80 13.30 -12.42
N ARG A 204 4.84 13.91 -13.00
CA ARG A 204 5.20 15.32 -12.78
C ARG A 204 4.65 16.25 -13.86
N ASP A 205 4.71 15.79 -15.11
CA ASP A 205 4.45 16.63 -16.28
C ASP A 205 2.97 16.60 -16.71
N SER A 206 2.20 15.59 -16.29
CA SER A 206 0.79 15.47 -16.70
C SER A 206 -0.09 16.56 -16.08
N LEU A 207 -0.92 17.19 -16.91
CA LEU A 207 -1.90 18.19 -16.49
C LEU A 207 -3.04 17.56 -15.68
N GLU A 208 -3.36 16.30 -15.96
CA GLU A 208 -4.50 15.60 -15.39
C GLU A 208 -4.16 15.00 -14.01
N PRO A 209 -4.82 15.44 -12.92
CA PRO A 209 -4.48 14.98 -11.56
C PRO A 209 -4.62 13.46 -11.39
N ALA A 210 -5.63 12.84 -12.00
CA ALA A 210 -5.83 11.40 -11.91
C ALA A 210 -4.67 10.60 -12.54
N VAL A 211 -4.01 11.14 -13.58
CA VAL A 211 -2.82 10.53 -14.17
C VAL A 211 -1.64 10.64 -13.21
N ARG A 212 -1.45 11.80 -12.57
CA ARG A 212 -0.39 11.99 -11.56
C ARG A 212 -0.58 11.07 -10.35
N ALA A 213 -1.82 10.93 -9.87
CA ALA A 213 -2.16 10.00 -8.80
C ALA A 213 -1.90 8.53 -9.20
N ALA A 214 -2.34 8.11 -10.39
CA ALA A 214 -2.07 6.77 -10.90
C ALA A 214 -0.56 6.49 -11.06
N ALA A 215 0.22 7.49 -11.46
CA ALA A 215 1.67 7.39 -11.54
C ALA A 215 2.30 7.21 -10.16
N ALA A 216 1.82 7.93 -9.13
CA ALA A 216 2.27 7.74 -7.75
C ALA A 216 2.05 6.28 -7.28
N TYR A 217 0.87 5.71 -7.54
CA TYR A 217 0.58 4.30 -7.24
C TYR A 217 1.45 3.31 -8.02
N ALA A 218 1.70 3.56 -9.31
CA ALA A 218 2.63 2.76 -10.11
C ALA A 218 4.03 2.74 -9.48
N MET A 219 4.45 3.85 -8.88
CA MET A 219 5.75 4.01 -8.22
C MET A 219 5.82 3.40 -6.81
N ALA A 220 4.78 2.71 -6.32
CA ALA A 220 4.80 2.11 -4.99
C ALA A 220 5.92 1.05 -4.83
N GLY A 221 6.21 0.27 -5.88
CA GLY A 221 7.20 -0.80 -5.84
C GLY A 221 8.65 -0.39 -6.13
N VAL A 222 8.96 0.91 -6.25
CA VAL A 222 10.34 1.36 -6.55
C VAL A 222 11.21 1.35 -5.31
N THR A 223 12.46 0.91 -5.49
CA THR A 223 13.45 0.78 -4.41
C THR A 223 14.61 1.77 -4.51
N SER A 224 14.76 2.46 -5.65
CA SER A 224 15.83 3.45 -5.85
C SER A 224 15.59 4.70 -5.01
N ALA A 225 16.61 5.14 -4.27
CA ALA A 225 16.58 6.34 -3.43
C ALA A 225 16.10 7.59 -4.18
N ASP A 226 16.63 7.83 -5.38
CA ASP A 226 16.30 9.01 -6.19
C ASP A 226 14.84 9.00 -6.65
N LEU A 227 14.32 7.81 -7.00
CA LEU A 227 12.92 7.64 -7.40
C LEU A 227 11.97 7.78 -6.20
N ILE A 228 12.37 7.30 -5.02
CA ILE A 228 11.59 7.47 -3.78
C ILE A 228 11.55 8.95 -3.38
N ALA A 229 12.68 9.65 -3.42
CA ALA A 229 12.73 11.10 -3.20
C ALA A 229 11.88 11.85 -4.24
N GLY A 230 11.90 11.37 -5.49
CA GLY A 230 11.08 11.90 -6.56
C GLY A 230 9.58 11.66 -6.39
N LEU A 231 9.18 10.51 -5.85
CA LEU A 231 7.80 10.23 -5.44
C LEU A 231 7.40 11.12 -4.26
N ALA A 232 8.28 11.30 -3.27
CA ALA A 232 8.02 12.18 -2.13
C ALA A 232 7.81 13.64 -2.54
N SER A 233 8.37 14.10 -3.67
CA SER A 233 8.07 15.44 -4.16
C SER A 233 6.60 15.65 -4.55
N LEU A 234 5.87 14.58 -4.88
CA LEU A 234 4.43 14.62 -5.19
C LEU A 234 3.55 14.85 -3.95
N LEU A 235 4.10 14.75 -2.73
CA LEU A 235 3.39 15.15 -1.50
C LEU A 235 3.10 16.65 -1.43
N ARG A 236 3.69 17.46 -2.33
CA ARG A 236 3.39 18.89 -2.50
C ARG A 236 2.56 19.20 -3.74
N ASP A 237 1.96 18.19 -4.38
CA ASP A 237 1.06 18.42 -5.51
C ASP A 237 -0.10 19.34 -5.08
N PRO A 238 -0.56 20.28 -5.93
CA PRO A 238 -1.70 21.13 -5.60
C PRO A 238 -2.99 20.35 -5.32
N VAL A 239 -3.15 19.14 -5.90
CA VAL A 239 -4.36 18.33 -5.78
C VAL A 239 -4.23 17.30 -4.65
N ALA A 240 -5.20 17.30 -3.73
CA ALA A 240 -5.20 16.42 -2.56
C ALA A 240 -5.17 14.92 -2.92
N GLU A 241 -5.86 14.51 -3.98
CA GLU A 241 -5.87 13.12 -4.44
C GLU A 241 -4.47 12.62 -4.82
N VAL A 242 -3.64 13.47 -5.45
CA VAL A 242 -2.26 13.11 -5.83
C VAL A 242 -1.38 12.99 -4.59
N ARG A 243 -1.56 13.89 -3.61
CA ARG A 243 -0.83 13.83 -2.34
C ARG A 243 -1.18 12.55 -1.57
N ALA A 244 -2.47 12.20 -1.49
CA ALA A 244 -2.93 10.98 -0.85
C ALA A 244 -2.34 9.72 -1.53
N ALA A 245 -2.37 9.68 -2.86
CA ALA A 245 -1.77 8.60 -3.64
C ALA A 245 -0.25 8.46 -3.40
N ALA A 246 0.47 9.59 -3.36
CA ALA A 246 1.90 9.60 -3.05
C ALA A 246 2.19 9.15 -1.61
N ALA A 247 1.40 9.60 -0.64
CA ALA A 247 1.52 9.21 0.76
C ALA A 247 1.29 7.70 0.94
N GLU A 248 0.23 7.15 0.36
CA GLU A 248 -0.05 5.72 0.38
C GLU A 248 1.04 4.92 -0.33
N ALA A 249 1.47 5.39 -1.51
CA ALA A 249 2.53 4.75 -2.27
C ALA A 249 3.82 4.69 -1.45
N LEU A 250 4.22 5.74 -0.73
CA LEU A 250 5.42 5.76 0.12
C LEU A 250 5.37 4.78 1.30
N LEU A 251 4.17 4.48 1.80
CA LEU A 251 3.98 3.50 2.87
C LEU A 251 4.05 2.05 2.39
N TRP A 252 4.12 1.82 1.08
CA TRP A 252 4.49 0.51 0.54
C TRP A 252 5.95 0.19 0.90
N ASP A 253 6.17 -0.85 1.71
CA ASP A 253 7.49 -1.21 2.28
C ASP A 253 8.14 -0.02 3.02
N ALA A 254 7.35 0.62 3.90
CA ALA A 254 7.71 1.90 4.52
C ALA A 254 9.04 1.87 5.27
N ASP A 255 9.38 0.77 5.96
CA ASP A 255 10.63 0.62 6.71
C ASP A 255 11.86 0.79 5.81
N ALA A 256 11.84 0.20 4.60
CA ALA A 256 12.95 0.28 3.67
C ALA A 256 13.05 1.66 2.99
N ARG A 257 11.92 2.36 2.83
CA ARG A 257 11.82 3.58 2.02
C ARG A 257 11.92 4.85 2.83
N TRP A 258 11.59 4.80 4.12
CA TRP A 258 11.59 5.97 4.99
C TRP A 258 12.89 6.78 4.96
N PRO A 259 14.10 6.18 4.99
CA PRO A 259 15.35 6.96 4.95
C PRO A 259 15.47 7.88 3.73
N PHE A 260 14.89 7.49 2.60
CA PHE A 260 14.92 8.25 1.35
C PHE A 260 13.72 9.19 1.20
N ALA A 261 12.58 8.86 1.83
CA ALA A 261 11.37 9.67 1.80
C ALA A 261 11.36 10.80 2.84
N ARG A 262 12.08 10.63 3.96
CA ARG A 262 12.06 11.53 5.14
C ARG A 262 12.18 13.01 4.79
N ALA A 263 13.13 13.37 3.93
CA ALA A 263 13.35 14.78 3.55
C ALA A 263 12.14 15.35 2.78
N GLY A 264 11.61 14.62 1.79
CA GLY A 264 10.44 15.05 1.04
C GLY A 264 9.16 15.12 1.88
N VAL A 265 9.02 14.22 2.86
CA VAL A 265 7.93 14.26 3.84
C VAL A 265 8.01 15.50 4.73
N ARG A 266 9.18 15.80 5.29
CA ARG A 266 9.40 17.02 6.09
C ARG A 266 9.14 18.29 5.28
N ASP A 267 9.61 18.33 4.03
CA ASP A 267 9.35 19.42 3.11
C ASP A 267 7.85 19.61 2.84
N ALA A 268 7.09 18.52 2.72
CA ALA A 268 5.65 18.59 2.51
C ALA A 268 4.89 19.06 3.75
N LEU A 269 5.29 18.59 4.94
CA LEU A 269 4.70 19.02 6.22
C LEU A 269 4.97 20.50 6.53
N SER A 270 6.14 21.01 6.13
CA SER A 270 6.53 22.41 6.32
C SER A 270 5.98 23.39 5.27
N ASP A 271 5.29 22.90 4.23
CA ASP A 271 4.70 23.76 3.20
C ASP A 271 3.51 24.57 3.75
N VAL A 272 3.66 25.89 3.78
CA VAL A 272 2.64 26.85 4.25
C VAL A 272 1.35 26.76 3.44
N ARG A 273 1.42 26.40 2.15
CA ARG A 273 0.23 26.26 1.30
C ARG A 273 -0.65 25.10 1.74
N LEU A 274 -0.06 24.14 2.45
CA LEU A 274 -0.70 22.93 2.94
C LEU A 274 -0.93 22.98 4.46
N ALA A 275 -0.81 24.14 5.12
CA ALA A 275 -0.94 24.26 6.57
C ALA A 275 -2.26 23.69 7.12
N ASN A 276 -3.34 23.79 6.35
CA ASN A 276 -4.68 23.32 6.71
C ASN A 276 -5.07 21.97 6.07
N ASP A 277 -4.11 21.27 5.47
CA ASP A 277 -4.35 20.02 4.72
C ASP A 277 -4.52 18.78 5.61
N GLY A 278 -4.56 18.97 6.92
CA GLY A 278 -4.72 17.87 7.88
C GLY A 278 -3.52 16.92 7.94
N PRO A 279 -3.73 15.67 8.39
CA PRO A 279 -2.68 14.66 8.51
C PRO A 279 -2.18 14.20 7.13
N LEU A 280 -0.87 13.97 7.02
CA LEU A 280 -0.26 13.54 5.76
C LEU A 280 -0.56 12.07 5.43
N PHE A 281 -0.58 11.20 6.45
CA PHE A 281 -0.80 9.76 6.31
C PHE A 281 -2.16 9.36 6.90
N ALA A 282 -3.20 9.39 6.07
CA ALA A 282 -4.55 8.98 6.46
C ALA A 282 -4.77 7.46 6.40
N ALA A 283 -3.90 6.72 5.69
CA ALA A 283 -3.99 5.28 5.52
C ALA A 283 -2.63 4.61 5.73
N GLY A 284 -2.63 3.28 5.94
CA GLY A 284 -1.42 2.50 6.16
C GLY A 284 -0.77 2.73 7.53
N ARG A 285 0.22 1.91 7.88
CA ARG A 285 0.98 2.03 9.13
C ARG A 285 2.30 2.72 8.85
N VAL A 286 2.60 3.79 9.58
CA VAL A 286 3.91 4.44 9.54
C VAL A 286 4.97 3.59 10.26
N PRO A 287 6.22 3.53 9.75
CA PRO A 287 7.28 2.76 10.37
C PRO A 287 7.76 3.45 11.67
N ALA A 288 8.39 2.70 12.58
CA ALA A 288 8.81 3.23 13.87
C ALA A 288 9.78 4.43 13.75
N ALA A 289 10.67 4.40 12.75
CA ALA A 289 11.56 5.51 12.45
C ALA A 289 10.79 6.79 12.04
N ALA A 290 9.69 6.65 11.31
CA ALA A 290 8.83 7.78 10.95
C ALA A 290 8.09 8.35 12.17
N VAL A 291 7.63 7.49 13.08
CA VAL A 291 7.02 7.94 14.35
C VAL A 291 8.01 8.77 15.15
N ALA A 292 9.25 8.30 15.30
CA ALA A 292 10.31 9.04 16.00
C ALA A 292 10.58 10.40 15.36
N ASP A 293 10.70 10.45 14.02
CA ASP A 293 10.91 11.69 13.28
C ASP A 293 9.73 12.67 13.42
N LEU A 294 8.49 12.17 13.35
CA LEU A 294 7.30 13.00 13.52
C LEU A 294 7.21 13.58 14.94
N ILE A 295 7.64 12.82 15.97
CA ILE A 295 7.72 13.32 17.35
C ILE A 295 8.76 14.44 17.42
N THR A 296 9.95 14.25 16.83
CA THR A 296 10.96 15.33 16.76
C THR A 296 10.45 16.55 16.01
N TRP A 297 9.75 16.37 14.88
CA TRP A 297 9.22 17.49 14.10
C TRP A 297 8.05 18.21 14.79
N ALA A 298 7.37 17.56 15.73
CA ALA A 298 6.34 18.19 16.56
C ALA A 298 6.90 19.27 17.52
N GLU A 299 8.21 19.32 17.72
CA GLU A 299 8.89 20.40 18.47
C GLU A 299 9.21 21.63 17.60
N GLU A 300 9.14 21.48 16.26
CA GLU A 300 9.48 22.56 15.35
C GLU A 300 8.35 23.62 15.28
N HIS A 301 8.48 24.59 14.37
CA HIS A 301 7.51 25.68 14.26
C HIS A 301 6.37 25.29 13.30
N ALA A 302 5.21 25.95 13.42
CA ALA A 302 4.12 25.79 12.47
C ALA A 302 4.55 26.22 11.04
N PRO A 303 4.08 25.55 9.97
CA PRO A 303 3.05 24.51 9.96
C PRO A 303 3.56 23.08 10.24
N LEU A 304 4.88 22.87 10.25
CA LEU A 304 5.49 21.55 10.37
C LEU A 304 5.05 20.81 11.64
N ALA A 305 5.19 21.44 12.80
CA ALA A 305 4.84 20.80 14.07
C ALA A 305 3.36 20.42 14.16
N GLN A 306 2.46 21.34 13.82
CA GLN A 306 1.02 21.09 13.86
C GLN A 306 0.64 19.90 12.96
N ARG A 307 1.17 19.83 11.73
CA ARG A 307 0.85 18.75 10.80
C ARG A 307 1.52 17.43 11.19
N ALA A 308 2.71 17.46 11.77
CA ALA A 308 3.35 16.27 12.33
C ALA A 308 2.51 15.70 13.49
N ILE A 309 2.02 16.55 14.39
CA ILE A 309 1.11 16.17 15.47
C ILE A 309 -0.17 15.57 14.90
N SER A 310 -0.87 16.26 13.98
CA SER A 310 -2.09 15.72 13.38
C SER A 310 -1.87 14.36 12.72
N THR A 311 -0.73 14.17 12.05
CA THR A 311 -0.37 12.89 11.42
C THR A 311 -0.15 11.78 12.45
N LEU A 312 0.50 12.07 13.57
CA LEU A 312 0.67 11.11 14.68
C LEU A 312 -0.66 10.75 15.33
N ILE A 313 -1.51 11.74 15.60
CA ILE A 313 -2.82 11.53 16.23
C ILE A 313 -3.72 10.68 15.34
N GLU A 314 -3.76 10.94 14.03
CA GLU A 314 -4.51 10.11 13.08
C GLU A 314 -4.01 8.66 13.07
N GLN A 315 -2.68 8.44 13.10
CA GLN A 315 -2.14 7.09 13.19
C GLN A 315 -2.54 6.38 14.49
N PHE A 316 -2.38 7.04 15.64
CA PHE A 316 -2.71 6.45 16.93
C PHE A 316 -4.21 6.21 17.09
N HIS A 317 -5.05 7.10 16.55
CA HIS A 317 -6.49 6.93 16.52
C HIS A 317 -6.88 5.65 15.76
N ARG A 318 -6.29 5.42 14.58
CA ARG A 318 -6.51 4.19 13.80
C ARG A 318 -6.03 2.94 14.54
N ASP A 319 -4.80 2.96 15.08
CA ASP A 319 -4.25 1.82 15.84
C ASP A 319 -5.10 1.46 17.08
N LEU A 320 -5.65 2.47 17.78
CA LEU A 320 -6.57 2.25 18.92
C LEU A 320 -7.92 1.67 18.47
N THR A 321 -8.47 2.17 17.37
CA THR A 321 -9.75 1.72 16.81
C THR A 321 -9.68 0.29 16.28
N ASP A 322 -8.57 -0.07 15.64
CA ASP A 322 -8.35 -1.42 15.12
C ASP A 322 -8.15 -2.46 16.24
N GLY A 323 -7.80 -2.03 17.47
CA GLY A 323 -7.64 -2.89 18.64
C GLY A 323 -6.49 -3.89 18.55
N GLY A 324 -5.60 -3.76 17.55
CA GLY A 324 -4.48 -4.69 17.33
C GLY A 324 -3.35 -4.58 18.35
N ARG A 325 -3.33 -3.52 19.17
CA ARG A 325 -2.28 -3.20 20.15
C ARG A 325 -2.88 -2.77 21.49
N PRO A 326 -3.30 -3.71 22.36
CA PRO A 326 -3.96 -3.39 23.63
C PRO A 326 -3.08 -2.55 24.57
N GLU A 327 -1.76 -2.64 24.45
CA GLU A 327 -0.79 -1.85 25.21
C GLU A 327 -0.63 -0.40 24.72
N LEU A 328 -1.21 -0.03 23.58
CA LEU A 328 -1.02 1.30 23.01
C LEU A 328 -1.58 2.39 23.94
N GLY A 329 -2.75 2.17 24.56
CA GLY A 329 -3.35 3.14 25.47
C GLY A 329 -2.43 3.53 26.63
N SER A 330 -1.75 2.54 27.26
CA SER A 330 -0.81 2.80 28.35
C SER A 330 0.49 3.44 27.86
N GLN A 331 0.95 3.11 26.64
CA GLN A 331 2.11 3.77 26.02
C GLN A 331 1.83 5.25 25.74
N LEU A 332 0.66 5.57 25.16
CA LEU A 332 0.25 6.95 24.91
C LEU A 332 0.07 7.74 26.21
N ALA A 333 -0.47 7.11 27.26
CA ALA A 333 -0.54 7.72 28.59
C ALA A 333 0.86 8.04 29.14
N ALA A 334 1.82 7.13 29.00
CA ALA A 334 3.22 7.37 29.39
C ALA A 334 3.83 8.53 28.59
N MET A 335 3.65 8.56 27.27
CA MET A 335 4.11 9.67 26.41
C MET A 335 3.45 11.01 26.75
N THR A 336 2.21 11.00 27.22
CA THR A 336 1.50 12.23 27.64
C THR A 336 2.11 12.82 28.92
N LEU A 337 2.65 11.98 29.80
CA LEU A 337 3.32 12.39 31.04
C LEU A 337 4.82 12.67 30.87
N ASP A 338 5.42 12.22 29.78
CA ASP A 338 6.84 12.37 29.49
C ASP A 338 7.22 13.86 29.30
N PRO A 339 8.12 14.44 30.12
CA PRO A 339 8.57 15.82 29.96
C PRO A 339 9.36 16.06 28.66
N ASP A 340 9.99 15.02 28.09
CA ASP A 340 10.74 15.12 26.84
C ASP A 340 9.80 15.06 25.62
N CYS A 341 8.51 14.76 25.81
CA CYS A 341 7.52 14.78 24.75
C CYS A 341 7.05 16.21 24.44
N PRO A 342 6.88 16.59 23.16
CA PRO A 342 6.52 17.95 22.77
C PRO A 342 5.19 18.40 23.41
N PRO A 343 5.10 19.58 24.06
CA PRO A 343 3.90 20.00 24.79
C PRO A 343 2.62 19.99 23.94
N GLY A 344 2.70 20.40 22.68
CA GLY A 344 1.56 20.36 21.76
C GLY A 344 1.08 18.94 21.47
N LEU A 345 2.00 18.00 21.24
CA LEU A 345 1.67 16.59 21.02
C LEU A 345 0.99 15.99 22.26
N ARG A 346 1.50 16.30 23.45
CA ARG A 346 0.95 15.79 24.71
C ARG A 346 -0.50 16.23 24.95
N VAL A 347 -0.86 17.48 24.62
CA VAL A 347 -2.25 17.95 24.71
C VAL A 347 -3.16 17.14 23.78
N GLU A 348 -2.75 16.94 22.53
CA GLU A 348 -3.53 16.18 21.56
C GLU A 348 -3.60 14.68 21.91
N LEU A 349 -2.54 14.10 22.48
CA LEU A 349 -2.57 12.73 23.01
C LEU A 349 -3.56 12.59 24.17
N ALA A 350 -3.61 13.56 25.07
CA ALA A 350 -4.60 13.57 26.16
C ALA A 350 -6.03 13.67 25.62
N ALA A 351 -6.25 14.50 24.59
CA ALA A 351 -7.54 14.57 23.89
C ALA A 351 -7.91 13.24 23.22
N LEU A 352 -6.96 12.59 22.55
CA LEU A 352 -7.17 11.28 21.94
C LEU A 352 -7.52 10.21 23.00
N LEU A 353 -6.81 10.18 24.13
CA LEU A 353 -7.10 9.26 25.24
C LEU A 353 -8.50 9.50 25.83
N ARG A 354 -8.95 10.76 25.90
CA ARG A 354 -10.32 11.10 26.33
C ARG A 354 -11.35 10.50 25.38
N ASP A 355 -11.15 10.69 24.08
CA ASP A 355 -12.12 10.27 23.05
C ASP A 355 -12.30 8.74 23.03
N HIS A 356 -11.28 8.00 23.45
CA HIS A 356 -11.32 6.54 23.63
C HIS A 356 -11.65 6.08 25.07
N ASN A 357 -12.02 6.98 25.98
CA ASN A 357 -12.30 6.71 27.40
C ASN A 357 -11.14 6.04 28.16
N LEU A 358 -9.90 6.38 27.81
CA LEU A 358 -8.67 5.85 28.42
C LEU A 358 -8.05 6.78 29.47
N LEU A 359 -8.67 7.94 29.75
CA LEU A 359 -8.24 8.84 30.83
C LEU A 359 -8.74 8.33 32.18
N THR A 360 -7.84 7.74 32.96
CA THR A 360 -8.15 7.32 34.33
C THR A 360 -8.04 8.50 35.31
N PRO A 361 -8.71 8.45 36.47
CA PRO A 361 -8.57 9.48 37.50
C PRO A 361 -7.12 9.70 37.96
N ASP A 362 -6.32 8.63 38.12
CA ASP A 362 -4.89 8.72 38.45
C ASP A 362 -4.08 9.43 37.36
N LEU A 363 -4.42 9.21 36.09
CA LEU A 363 -3.77 9.92 34.99
C LEU A 363 -4.14 11.40 34.98
N LEU A 364 -5.43 11.74 35.19
CA LEU A 364 -5.88 13.13 35.30
C LEU A 364 -5.17 13.87 36.44
N ASP A 365 -5.09 13.26 37.62
CA ASP A 365 -4.36 13.83 38.76
C ASP A 365 -2.91 14.16 38.39
N ARG A 366 -2.18 13.20 37.79
CA ARG A 366 -0.80 13.43 37.32
C ARG A 366 -0.68 14.52 36.26
N LEU A 367 -1.66 14.66 35.37
CA LEU A 367 -1.67 15.71 34.34
C LEU A 367 -1.90 17.11 34.93
N THR A 368 -2.40 17.22 36.17
CA THR A 368 -2.56 18.50 36.86
C THR A 368 -1.32 18.99 37.62
N ASN A 369 -0.31 18.12 37.79
CA ASN A 369 0.93 18.43 38.50
C ASN A 369 1.63 19.69 37.97
N LEU A 370 2.39 20.36 38.84
CA LEU A 370 3.05 21.64 38.52
C LEU A 370 4.16 21.53 37.47
N ASP A 371 4.72 20.33 37.27
CA ASP A 371 5.73 20.03 36.25
C ASP A 371 5.13 19.91 34.83
N GLN A 372 3.80 19.83 34.74
CA GLN A 372 3.07 19.74 33.48
C GLN A 372 2.88 21.13 32.85
N PRO A 373 2.94 21.26 31.51
CA PRO A 373 2.71 22.53 30.84
C PRO A 373 1.27 23.01 31.04
N GLY A 374 1.10 24.34 31.10
CA GLY A 374 -0.19 24.99 31.39
C GLY A 374 -1.39 24.45 30.59
N PRO A 375 -1.28 24.26 29.25
CA PRO A 375 -2.37 23.70 28.45
C PRO A 375 -2.81 22.29 28.85
N ILE A 376 -1.87 21.41 29.25
CA ILE A 376 -2.21 20.05 29.72
C ILE A 376 -2.94 20.11 31.05
N ARG A 377 -2.45 20.95 31.98
CA ARG A 377 -3.09 21.14 33.29
C ARG A 377 -4.50 21.70 33.14
N LEU A 378 -4.69 22.66 32.23
CA LEU A 378 -6.00 23.21 31.89
C LEU A 378 -6.93 22.11 31.37
N PHE A 379 -6.47 21.31 30.40
CA PHE A 379 -7.24 20.21 29.84
C PHE A 379 -7.65 19.20 30.93
N ALA A 380 -6.70 18.78 31.78
CA ALA A 380 -6.97 17.81 32.85
C ALA A 380 -7.98 18.35 33.87
N ALA A 381 -7.81 19.60 34.32
CA ALA A 381 -8.75 20.23 35.24
C ALA A 381 -10.16 20.38 34.64
N GLU A 382 -10.26 20.72 33.35
CA GLU A 382 -11.54 20.72 32.63
C GLU A 382 -12.20 19.34 32.64
N GLN A 383 -11.43 18.27 32.33
CA GLN A 383 -11.97 16.90 32.34
C GLN A 383 -12.40 16.46 33.74
N MET A 384 -11.62 16.77 34.78
CA MET A 384 -12.01 16.50 36.17
C MET A 384 -13.34 17.17 36.53
N LEU A 385 -13.53 18.44 36.16
CA LEU A 385 -14.77 19.17 36.42
C LEU A 385 -15.97 18.70 35.59
N ARG A 386 -15.73 18.17 34.38
CA ARG A 386 -16.79 17.52 33.59
C ARG A 386 -17.28 16.23 34.24
N ILE A 387 -16.37 15.46 34.86
CA ILE A 387 -16.70 14.24 35.60
C ILE A 387 -17.38 14.60 36.93
N ASN A 388 -16.84 15.58 37.65
CA ASN A 388 -17.34 16.05 38.94
C ASN A 388 -17.23 17.59 39.04
N PRO A 389 -18.34 18.34 38.86
CA PRO A 389 -18.33 19.80 38.96
C PRO A 389 -17.89 20.36 40.32
N HIS A 390 -17.83 19.53 41.37
CA HIS A 390 -17.40 19.91 42.71
C HIS A 390 -15.98 19.43 43.06
N ASP A 391 -15.21 18.99 42.07
CA ASP A 391 -13.82 18.59 42.26
C ASP A 391 -12.96 19.81 42.68
N THR A 392 -12.48 19.79 43.92
CA THR A 392 -11.69 20.89 44.49
C THR A 392 -10.33 21.04 43.82
N ASP A 393 -9.72 19.93 43.41
CA ASP A 393 -8.39 19.91 42.83
C ASP A 393 -8.43 20.53 41.43
N GLY A 394 -9.46 20.18 40.64
CA GLY A 394 -9.74 20.82 39.35
C GLY A 394 -9.90 22.35 39.48
N VAL A 395 -10.70 22.82 40.45
CA VAL A 395 -10.89 24.27 40.69
C VAL A 395 -9.58 24.95 41.11
N ASP A 396 -8.79 24.32 41.97
CA ASP A 396 -7.53 24.88 42.46
C ASP A 396 -6.45 24.96 41.37
N VAL A 397 -6.40 23.98 40.46
CA VAL A 397 -5.55 24.01 39.27
C VAL A 397 -5.95 25.18 38.37
N LEU A 398 -7.25 25.36 38.09
CA LEU A 398 -7.74 26.50 37.30
C LEU A 398 -7.39 27.85 37.94
N ARG A 399 -7.53 27.99 39.27
CA ARG A 399 -7.09 29.19 40.00
C ARG A 399 -5.60 29.44 39.88
N GLY A 400 -4.79 28.38 39.97
CA GLY A 400 -3.34 28.45 39.79
C GLY A 400 -2.95 28.94 38.39
N LEU A 401 -3.61 28.41 37.36
CA LEU A 401 -3.39 28.80 35.96
C LEU A 401 -3.84 30.24 35.68
N ALA A 402 -4.99 30.67 36.22
CA ALA A 402 -5.51 32.02 36.05
C ALA A 402 -4.60 33.12 36.65
N ARG A 403 -3.74 32.78 37.61
CA ARG A 403 -2.77 33.71 38.22
C ARG A 403 -1.49 33.89 37.38
N GLN A 404 -1.27 33.05 36.38
CA GLN A 404 -0.10 33.18 35.50
C GLN A 404 -0.22 34.45 34.65
N PRO A 405 0.89 35.09 34.26
CA PRO A 405 0.87 36.31 33.44
C PRO A 405 0.44 36.08 31.97
N ASN A 406 -0.05 34.87 31.63
CA ASN A 406 -0.53 34.53 30.31
C ASN A 406 -2.05 34.81 30.19
N ARG A 407 -2.39 35.86 29.43
CA ARG A 407 -3.79 36.26 29.21
C ARG A 407 -4.60 35.21 28.47
N GLU A 408 -4.03 34.53 27.49
CA GLU A 408 -4.72 33.50 26.71
C GLU A 408 -5.13 32.34 27.62
N MET A 409 -4.22 31.92 28.51
CA MET A 409 -4.51 30.91 29.53
C MET A 409 -5.63 31.36 30.48
N ALA A 410 -5.58 32.60 30.98
CA ALA A 410 -6.62 33.14 31.86
C ALA A 410 -7.99 33.19 31.17
N MET A 411 -8.02 33.51 29.86
CA MET A 411 -9.24 33.51 29.06
C MET A 411 -9.81 32.10 28.88
N ALA A 412 -8.94 31.12 28.61
CA ALA A 412 -9.36 29.73 28.49
C ALA A 412 -9.90 29.18 29.83
N VAL A 413 -9.23 29.49 30.95
CA VAL A 413 -9.74 29.17 32.30
C VAL A 413 -11.11 29.80 32.55
N ALA A 414 -11.27 31.08 32.22
CA ALA A 414 -12.55 31.77 32.37
C ALA A 414 -13.67 31.10 31.54
N GLY A 415 -13.35 30.66 30.33
CA GLY A 415 -14.28 29.89 29.49
C GLY A 415 -14.71 28.59 30.14
N VAL A 416 -13.77 27.83 30.72
CA VAL A 416 -14.07 26.59 31.44
C VAL A 416 -14.97 26.86 32.66
N LEU A 417 -14.62 27.86 33.48
CA LEU A 417 -15.38 28.23 34.66
C LEU A 417 -16.81 28.68 34.33
N GLN A 418 -16.99 29.49 33.28
CA GLN A 418 -18.30 29.96 32.86
C GLN A 418 -19.15 28.84 32.25
N ASN A 419 -18.56 27.99 31.41
CA ASN A 419 -19.30 26.94 30.72
C ASN A 419 -19.64 25.73 31.60
N LEU A 420 -18.73 25.32 32.49
CA LEU A 420 -18.94 24.13 33.33
C LEU A 420 -19.55 24.44 34.69
N LEU A 421 -19.20 25.58 35.30
CA LEU A 421 -19.66 25.94 36.66
C LEU A 421 -20.71 27.05 36.66
N GLY A 422 -21.06 27.61 35.50
CA GLY A 422 -22.05 28.69 35.39
C GLY A 422 -21.59 30.01 36.01
N LEU A 423 -20.28 30.22 36.17
CA LEU A 423 -19.75 31.47 36.71
C LEU A 423 -19.78 32.56 35.65
N ASP A 424 -20.61 33.59 35.84
CA ASP A 424 -20.61 34.75 34.94
C ASP A 424 -19.31 35.56 35.12
N LEU A 425 -18.44 35.43 34.12
CA LEU A 425 -17.18 36.16 34.02
C LEU A 425 -17.24 37.22 32.92
N GLY A 426 -18.41 37.45 32.31
CA GLY A 426 -18.61 38.40 31.23
C GLY A 426 -18.08 37.94 29.88
N LEU A 427 -17.89 36.62 29.67
CA LEU A 427 -17.58 36.09 28.35
C LEU A 427 -18.86 36.02 27.50
N PRO A 428 -18.83 36.48 26.24
CA PRO A 428 -19.95 36.24 25.33
C PRO A 428 -20.11 34.74 25.08
N PRO A 429 -21.34 34.23 24.86
CA PRO A 429 -21.53 32.86 24.42
C PRO A 429 -20.89 32.66 23.05
N GLY A 430 -20.00 31.67 22.92
CA GLY A 430 -19.34 31.33 21.66
C GLY A 430 -17.84 31.64 21.64
N GLU A 431 -17.41 32.44 20.65
CA GLU A 431 -16.00 32.70 20.38
C GLU A 431 -15.36 33.56 21.49
N LEU A 432 -14.21 33.12 21.99
CA LEU A 432 -13.45 33.86 22.99
C LEU A 432 -12.94 35.18 22.39
N PRO A 433 -13.06 36.31 23.10
CA PRO A 433 -12.59 37.59 22.57
C PRO A 433 -11.07 37.57 22.41
N ALA A 434 -10.58 38.31 21.40
CA ALA A 434 -9.15 38.38 21.10
C ALA A 434 -8.32 38.72 22.36
N PRO A 435 -7.17 38.06 22.59
CA PRO A 435 -6.37 38.22 23.82
C PRO A 435 -5.90 39.66 24.09
N THR A 436 -5.82 40.47 23.04
CA THR A 436 -5.43 41.89 23.08
C THR A 436 -6.58 42.84 23.39
N SER A 437 -7.83 42.36 23.41
CA SER A 437 -9.01 43.18 23.65
C SER A 437 -9.12 43.66 25.11
N LYS A 438 -9.80 44.79 25.31
CA LYS A 438 -10.11 45.29 26.66
C LYS A 438 -10.95 44.28 27.46
N THR A 439 -11.92 43.65 26.81
CA THR A 439 -12.74 42.60 27.42
C THR A 439 -11.88 41.46 27.95
N ALA A 440 -10.92 40.97 27.16
CA ALA A 440 -10.01 39.92 27.63
C ALA A 440 -9.16 40.37 28.84
N ALA A 441 -8.73 41.63 28.88
CA ALA A 441 -7.99 42.18 30.02
C ALA A 441 -8.86 42.34 31.29
N ASP A 442 -10.14 42.64 31.14
CA ASP A 442 -11.09 42.74 32.26
C ASP A 442 -11.45 41.34 32.79
N VAL A 443 -11.73 40.38 31.90
CA VAL A 443 -12.00 38.97 32.25
C VAL A 443 -10.79 38.32 32.92
N ALA A 444 -9.57 38.50 32.40
CA ALA A 444 -8.37 37.96 33.02
C ALA A 444 -8.15 38.51 34.45
N ARG A 445 -8.47 39.79 34.69
CA ARG A 445 -8.42 40.39 36.04
C ARG A 445 -9.51 39.86 36.97
N ALA A 446 -10.72 39.63 36.46
CA ALA A 446 -11.80 38.99 37.22
C ALA A 446 -11.41 37.56 37.62
N CYS A 447 -10.95 36.77 36.66
CA CYS A 447 -10.53 35.37 36.83
C CYS A 447 -9.40 35.22 37.85
N SER A 448 -8.35 36.05 37.75
CA SER A 448 -7.21 36.03 38.69
C SER A 448 -7.55 36.50 40.10
N SER A 449 -8.49 37.45 40.24
CA SER A 449 -8.94 37.94 41.56
C SER A 449 -10.03 37.10 42.21
N GLY A 450 -10.59 36.10 41.50
CA GLY A 450 -11.71 35.30 41.97
C GLY A 450 -12.99 36.12 42.17
N ARG A 451 -13.10 37.31 41.57
CA ARG A 451 -14.31 38.13 41.62
C ARG A 451 -15.27 37.65 40.54
N THR A 452 -16.39 37.04 40.94
CA THR A 452 -17.52 36.82 40.05
C THR A 452 -18.15 38.17 39.72
N ALA A 453 -18.51 38.38 38.46
CA ALA A 453 -19.10 39.64 38.00
C ALA A 453 -20.55 39.75 38.50
N GLY A 454 -20.73 40.07 39.78
CA GLY A 454 -22.01 40.42 40.38
C GLY A 454 -23.00 39.27 40.52
N ARG A 455 -23.27 38.86 41.77
CA ARG A 455 -24.65 38.55 42.14
C ARG A 455 -25.43 39.87 42.07
N ALA A 456 -25.90 40.24 40.88
CA ALA A 456 -27.03 41.13 40.77
C ALA A 456 -28.26 40.26 41.07
N ASN A 457 -28.86 40.47 42.26
CA ASN A 457 -30.13 39.87 42.65
C ASN A 457 -31.23 40.14 41.62
#